data_AF-A0AAX1NBN1-F1
#
_entry.id   AF-A0AAX1NBN1-F1
#
_cell.length_a   1.000
_cell.length_b   1.000
_cell.length_c   1.000
_cell.angle_alpha   90.00
_cell.angle_beta   90.00
_cell.angle_gamma   90.00
#
_symmetry.space_group_name_H-M   'P 1'
#
loop_
_entity.id
_entity.type
_entity.pdbx_description
1 polymer ?
#
loop_
_entity_poly.entity_id
_entity_poly.type
_entity_poly.pdbx_seq_one_letter_code
_entity_poly.pdbx_strand_id
1 'polypeptide(L)'
;MVKYFCITICFLLGFLFYSCNTSSGNVAQETIEFSANHQDLKFLVSFEDDAINVKDKNNINYHLEHVQSGSGAKYSDGTHEFWIKGDDFIWSVNGKKICNGSISISEDQLIGDYASVKYKNRKEGYDWTGVRVSKFDDEKLNIKVRSRSDKKKPTCTLDVLAYKTKNGVYHAFVNGGKVLFKFHENSLDITSEKPDLMRFYCSGGGSFLNTYQKQNKPLDPKQVDQRTYAHYAEYMNIGFDISAITKKGKQEVIIQTLGLAHDDKITIPFEGTIVHTYVEDLDLDMSPDVVIVGRDKNKEGVLVAFSTNNKKSISQVTFNSIKEDAGLSEGYQGNDDFAIVETTLVQRFPFYENGKTAGKMKQIQYKLKHGEASKKFEVDRVIEF
;
A
#
# COMPACT_ATOMS: atom_id res chain seq x y z
N MET A 1 -0.11 22.35 50.38
CA MET A 1 1.29 21.88 50.15
C MET A 1 1.20 20.74 49.16
N VAL A 2 1.66 21.00 47.94
CA VAL A 2 1.35 20.27 46.70
C VAL A 2 1.92 18.86 46.72
N LYS A 3 1.09 17.85 46.43
CA LYS A 3 1.52 16.48 46.13
C LYS A 3 1.55 16.31 44.61
N TYR A 4 2.73 16.00 44.11
CA TYR A 4 2.99 15.53 42.75
C TYR A 4 2.14 14.30 42.44
N PHE A 5 1.42 14.31 41.31
CA PHE A 5 0.92 13.11 40.66
C PHE A 5 1.44 13.09 39.23
N CYS A 6 2.56 12.40 39.07
CA CYS A 6 3.17 12.06 37.79
C CYS A 6 2.44 10.81 37.27
N ILE A 7 1.59 10.95 36.26
CA ILE A 7 1.09 9.83 35.45
C ILE A 7 1.59 10.02 34.03
N THR A 8 2.28 8.99 33.58
CA THR A 8 3.01 8.81 32.33
C THR A 8 2.11 8.94 31.10
N ILE A 9 2.28 10.03 30.34
CA ILE A 9 1.96 10.09 28.90
C ILE A 9 3.31 10.01 28.17
N CYS A 10 3.67 8.79 27.78
CA CYS A 10 4.82 8.45 26.95
C CYS A 10 4.22 7.52 25.89
N PHE A 11 3.96 7.94 24.65
CA PHE A 11 4.92 8.30 23.61
C PHE A 11 4.17 9.13 22.55
N LEU A 12 4.35 10.46 22.52
CA LEU A 12 4.22 11.28 21.29
C LEU A 12 4.70 12.74 21.44
N LEU A 13 4.99 13.23 22.65
CA LEU A 13 5.57 14.57 22.87
C LEU A 13 6.85 14.49 23.72
N GLY A 14 7.81 13.72 23.24
CA GLY A 14 9.08 13.46 23.92
C GLY A 14 10.26 14.26 23.36
N PHE A 15 10.08 15.50 22.93
CA PHE A 15 11.17 16.43 22.64
C PHE A 15 10.60 17.85 22.61
N LEU A 16 10.63 18.56 23.73
CA LEU A 16 10.86 19.99 23.90
C LEU A 16 10.66 20.31 25.40
N PHE A 17 11.34 21.35 25.88
CA PHE A 17 11.52 21.71 27.30
C PHE A 17 12.60 20.95 28.08
N TYR A 18 13.85 21.15 27.66
CA TYR A 18 14.89 21.52 28.64
C TYR A 18 15.84 22.55 28.02
N SER A 19 15.42 23.80 28.04
CA SER A 19 16.33 24.95 27.91
C SER A 19 15.64 26.16 28.52
N CYS A 20 16.05 26.50 29.74
CA CYS A 20 15.76 27.78 30.34
C CYS A 20 16.53 28.83 29.51
N ASN A 21 15.83 29.62 28.70
CA ASN A 21 16.38 30.87 28.20
C ASN A 21 15.23 31.84 27.88
N THR A 22 15.27 32.99 28.54
CA THR A 22 14.38 34.12 28.33
C THR A 22 14.66 34.76 26.98
N SER A 23 13.74 34.59 26.02
CA SER A 23 13.50 35.58 24.97
C SER A 23 12.06 35.44 24.46
N SER A 24 11.33 36.54 24.51
CA SER A 24 10.03 36.72 23.90
C SER A 24 10.17 36.66 22.38
N GLY A 25 10.02 35.46 21.82
CA GLY A 25 9.78 35.22 20.41
C GLY A 25 8.41 34.55 20.28
N ASN A 26 7.58 35.02 19.35
CA ASN A 26 6.35 34.33 18.95
C ASN A 26 6.71 32.89 18.53
N VAL A 27 6.51 31.94 19.44
CA VAL A 27 6.52 30.52 19.10
C VAL A 27 5.26 30.32 18.26
N ALA A 28 5.42 30.00 16.97
CA ALA A 28 4.30 29.65 16.14
C ALA A 28 3.57 28.47 16.80
N GLN A 29 2.32 28.71 17.22
CA GLN A 29 1.51 27.69 17.88
C GLN A 29 1.29 26.55 16.89
N GLU A 30 1.82 25.36 17.22
CA GLU A 30 1.75 24.21 16.34
C GLU A 30 0.28 23.86 16.09
N THR A 31 -0.11 23.83 14.83
CA THR A 31 -1.50 23.58 14.41
C THR A 31 -1.55 22.25 13.68
N ILE A 32 -2.43 21.36 14.15
CA ILE A 32 -2.66 20.05 13.55
C ILE A 32 -3.97 20.09 12.77
N GLU A 33 -3.94 19.71 11.50
CA GLU A 33 -5.16 19.52 10.71
C GLU A 33 -5.74 18.13 10.95
N PHE A 34 -7.04 18.04 11.20
CA PHE A 34 -7.82 16.81 11.28
C PHE A 34 -8.88 16.80 10.18
N SER A 35 -9.03 15.68 9.47
CA SER A 35 -10.04 15.49 8.41
C SER A 35 -11.06 14.44 8.80
N ALA A 36 -12.34 14.75 8.63
CA ALA A 36 -13.43 13.81 8.85
C ALA A 36 -13.43 12.68 7.80
N ASN A 37 -13.84 11.48 8.21
CA ASN A 37 -14.05 10.38 7.28
C ASN A 37 -15.35 10.57 6.48
N HIS A 38 -15.32 10.26 5.19
CA HIS A 38 -16.49 10.25 4.29
C HIS A 38 -17.24 11.59 4.17
N GLN A 39 -16.66 12.70 4.63
CA GLN A 39 -17.26 14.03 4.61
C GLN A 39 -16.17 15.07 4.37
N ASP A 40 -16.50 16.11 3.61
CA ASP A 40 -15.61 17.27 3.43
C ASP A 40 -15.73 18.21 4.64
N LEU A 41 -15.20 17.77 5.78
CA LEU A 41 -15.07 18.53 7.02
C LEU A 41 -13.63 18.41 7.53
N LYS A 42 -13.04 19.56 7.86
CA LYS A 42 -11.68 19.67 8.40
C LYS A 42 -11.66 20.60 9.60
N PHE A 43 -10.74 20.32 10.52
CA PHE A 43 -10.51 21.10 11.73
C PHE A 43 -9.03 21.41 11.85
N LEU A 44 -8.68 22.69 11.99
CA LEU A 44 -7.36 23.12 12.40
C LEU A 44 -7.36 23.27 13.92
N VAL A 45 -6.53 22.50 14.60
CA VAL A 45 -6.48 22.45 16.06
C VAL A 45 -5.15 23.00 16.53
N SER A 46 -5.17 24.06 17.32
CA SER A 46 -4.00 24.55 18.05
C SER A 46 -4.14 24.24 19.53
N PHE A 47 -3.03 23.85 20.15
CA PHE A 47 -3.00 23.42 21.56
C PHE A 47 -2.52 24.55 22.47
N GLU A 48 -3.18 24.68 23.61
CA GLU A 48 -2.80 25.51 24.76
C GLU A 48 -2.61 24.58 25.97
N ASP A 49 -2.12 25.09 27.10
CA ASP A 49 -1.72 24.25 28.25
C ASP A 49 -2.86 23.30 28.73
N ASP A 50 -4.09 23.80 28.87
CA ASP A 50 -5.27 23.02 29.31
C ASP A 50 -6.49 23.19 28.39
N ALA A 51 -6.28 23.69 27.16
CA ALA A 51 -7.34 23.96 26.20
C ALA A 51 -6.88 23.73 24.76
N ILE A 52 -7.84 23.74 23.84
CA ILE A 52 -7.57 23.78 22.40
C ILE A 52 -8.41 24.85 21.73
N ASN A 53 -7.87 25.44 20.67
CA ASN A 53 -8.68 26.19 19.71
C ASN A 53 -8.90 25.34 18.48
N VAL A 54 -10.17 25.06 18.17
CA VAL A 54 -10.58 24.32 17.00
C VAL A 54 -11.16 25.29 15.98
N LYS A 55 -10.63 25.29 14.77
CA LYS A 55 -11.14 26.10 13.66
C LYS A 55 -11.70 25.21 12.57
N ASP A 56 -12.98 25.36 12.25
CA ASP A 56 -13.61 24.58 11.17
C ASP A 56 -13.38 25.19 9.78
N LYS A 57 -13.84 24.49 8.74
CA LYS A 57 -13.73 24.95 7.34
C LYS A 57 -14.41 26.28 7.04
N ASN A 58 -15.38 26.70 7.85
CA ASN A 58 -16.07 27.98 7.72
C ASN A 58 -15.37 29.09 8.51
N ASN A 59 -14.17 28.82 9.04
CA ASN A 59 -13.40 29.69 9.92
C ASN A 59 -14.09 30.00 11.25
N ILE A 60 -15.04 29.18 11.70
CA ILE A 60 -15.61 29.30 13.05
C ILE A 60 -14.60 28.73 14.03
N ASN A 61 -14.29 29.50 15.08
CA ASN A 61 -13.38 29.10 16.13
C ASN A 61 -14.16 28.65 17.37
N TYR A 62 -13.76 27.53 17.94
CA TYR A 62 -14.28 26.97 19.18
C TYR A 62 -13.12 26.88 20.17
N HIS A 63 -13.24 27.55 21.30
CA HIS A 63 -12.30 27.41 22.41
C HIS A 63 -12.84 26.36 23.37
N LEU A 64 -12.10 25.26 23.54
CA LEU A 64 -12.56 24.08 24.27
C LEU A 64 -11.59 23.75 25.38
N GLU A 65 -12.09 23.67 26.61
CA GLU A 65 -11.29 23.35 27.79
C GLU A 65 -11.18 21.84 27.97
N HIS A 66 -10.05 21.36 28.49
CA HIS A 66 -9.87 19.95 28.78
C HIS A 66 -10.87 19.46 29.83
N VAL A 67 -11.50 18.32 29.57
CA VAL A 67 -12.43 17.64 30.47
C VAL A 67 -12.01 16.20 30.71
N GLN A 68 -12.27 15.71 31.93
CA GLN A 68 -11.87 14.36 32.32
C GLN A 68 -12.51 13.31 31.39
N SER A 69 -11.70 12.34 30.94
CA SER A 69 -12.17 11.23 30.12
C SER A 69 -11.47 9.92 30.50
N GLY A 70 -12.16 8.79 30.29
CA GLY A 70 -11.59 7.46 30.60
C GLY A 70 -10.56 6.97 29.58
N SER A 71 -10.44 7.61 28.41
CA SER A 71 -9.40 7.33 27.40
C SER A 71 -9.27 8.49 26.42
N GLY A 72 -8.05 8.80 26.00
CA GLY A 72 -7.78 9.94 25.12
C GLY A 72 -7.89 11.29 25.84
N ALA A 73 -7.78 12.37 25.08
CA ALA A 73 -7.91 13.74 25.56
C ALA A 73 -9.21 14.34 25.03
N LYS A 74 -10.09 14.78 25.93
CA LYS A 74 -11.40 15.32 25.58
C LYS A 74 -11.45 16.80 25.93
N TYR A 75 -11.98 17.61 25.03
CA TYR A 75 -12.11 19.05 25.20
C TYR A 75 -13.55 19.49 24.91
N SER A 76 -14.11 20.39 25.71
CA SER A 76 -15.50 20.84 25.55
C SER A 76 -15.75 22.26 26.05
N ASP A 77 -16.75 22.92 25.48
CA ASP A 77 -17.35 24.17 25.99
C ASP A 77 -18.77 23.92 26.58
N GLY A 78 -19.15 22.66 26.77
CA GLY A 78 -20.49 22.22 27.19
C GLY A 78 -21.48 21.99 26.05
N THR A 79 -21.27 22.59 24.86
CA THR A 79 -22.08 22.38 23.65
C THR A 79 -21.34 21.52 22.64
N HIS A 80 -20.10 21.87 22.37
CA HIS A 80 -19.19 21.23 21.44
C HIS A 80 -18.22 20.33 22.22
N GLU A 81 -17.87 19.18 21.64
CA GLU A 81 -16.89 18.27 22.19
C GLU A 81 -15.95 17.79 21.09
N PHE A 82 -14.64 17.97 21.31
CA PHE A 82 -13.58 17.42 20.47
C PHE A 82 -12.81 16.39 21.29
N TRP A 83 -12.90 15.12 20.90
CA TRP A 83 -12.30 14.01 21.63
C TRP A 83 -11.22 13.32 20.80
N ILE A 84 -9.96 13.48 21.20
CA ILE A 84 -8.77 12.96 20.53
C ILE A 84 -8.36 11.62 21.15
N LYS A 85 -8.14 10.61 20.31
CA LYS A 85 -7.72 9.25 20.69
C LYS A 85 -6.58 8.78 19.77
N GLY A 86 -5.35 9.04 20.19
CA GLY A 86 -4.20 8.89 19.29
C GLY A 86 -4.31 9.86 18.12
N ASP A 87 -4.21 9.37 16.89
CA ASP A 87 -4.39 10.19 15.68
C ASP A 87 -5.86 10.36 15.27
N ASP A 88 -6.79 9.68 15.94
CA ASP A 88 -8.22 9.76 15.62
C ASP A 88 -8.91 10.86 16.45
N PHE A 89 -10.01 11.42 15.92
CA PHE A 89 -10.87 12.35 16.65
C PHE A 89 -12.36 12.03 16.51
N ILE A 90 -13.14 12.51 17.46
CA ILE A 90 -14.61 12.57 17.40
C ILE A 90 -15.03 14.01 17.65
N TRP A 91 -15.88 14.54 16.77
CA TRP A 91 -16.55 15.83 16.94
C TRP A 91 -18.02 15.61 17.27
N SER A 92 -18.48 16.18 18.38
CA SER A 92 -19.87 16.09 18.84
C SER A 92 -20.43 17.47 19.16
N VAL A 93 -21.75 17.62 18.95
CA VAL A 93 -22.49 18.84 19.28
C VAL A 93 -23.75 18.43 20.04
N ASN A 94 -24.00 19.04 21.19
CA ASN A 94 -25.09 18.71 22.11
C ASN A 94 -25.14 17.21 22.46
N GLY A 95 -23.97 16.62 22.70
CA GLY A 95 -23.83 15.18 23.00
C GLY A 95 -24.06 14.24 21.82
N LYS A 96 -24.39 14.75 20.63
CA LYS A 96 -24.54 13.94 19.41
C LYS A 96 -23.26 13.97 18.59
N LYS A 97 -22.72 12.79 18.28
CA LYS A 97 -21.60 12.64 17.34
C LYS A 97 -21.98 13.16 15.97
N ILE A 98 -21.24 14.16 15.48
CA ILE A 98 -21.38 14.76 14.15
C ILE A 98 -20.48 14.04 13.16
N CYS A 99 -19.20 13.90 13.49
CA CYS A 99 -18.25 13.16 12.65
C CYS A 99 -17.13 12.53 13.49
N ASN A 100 -16.34 11.68 12.83
CA ASN A 100 -15.05 11.24 13.33
C ASN A 100 -14.08 11.21 12.15
N GLY A 101 -12.80 11.27 12.46
CA GLY A 101 -11.75 11.31 11.47
C GLY A 101 -10.40 11.07 12.09
N SER A 102 -9.36 11.53 11.42
CA SER A 102 -7.98 11.44 11.91
C SER A 102 -7.19 12.69 11.54
N ILE A 103 -5.98 12.80 12.09
CA ILE A 103 -4.98 13.76 11.61
C ILE A 103 -4.88 13.66 10.09
N SER A 104 -4.87 14.81 9.42
CA SER A 104 -4.62 14.94 7.98
C SER A 104 -3.13 14.76 7.72
N ILE A 105 -2.79 13.64 7.08
CA ILE A 105 -1.46 13.41 6.53
C ILE A 105 -1.55 13.62 5.01
N SER A 106 -0.69 14.48 4.47
CA SER A 106 -0.58 14.66 3.02
C SER A 106 -0.10 13.36 2.38
N GLU A 107 -0.65 12.97 1.23
CA GLU A 107 -0.23 11.75 0.53
C GLU A 107 1.27 11.76 0.20
N ASP A 108 1.82 12.93 -0.12
CA ASP A 108 3.26 13.09 -0.38
C ASP A 108 4.11 12.82 0.87
N GLN A 109 3.55 13.02 2.07
CA GLN A 109 4.21 12.65 3.32
C GLN A 109 4.17 11.14 3.57
N LEU A 110 3.32 10.37 2.90
CA LEU A 110 3.31 8.91 3.03
C LEU A 110 4.43 8.27 2.19
N ILE A 111 4.82 8.93 1.09
CA ILE A 111 5.77 8.40 0.11
C ILE A 111 7.20 8.43 0.65
N GLY A 112 7.95 7.37 0.35
CA GLY A 112 9.35 7.24 0.69
C GLY A 112 9.67 5.92 1.39
N ASP A 113 10.84 5.91 2.03
CA ASP A 113 11.39 4.73 2.66
C ASP A 113 11.25 4.81 4.18
N TYR A 114 10.86 3.70 4.78
CA TYR A 114 10.76 3.51 6.22
C TYR A 114 11.66 2.34 6.62
N ALA A 115 12.20 2.38 7.83
CA ALA A 115 13.10 1.34 8.31
C ALA A 115 12.87 1.01 9.78
N SER A 116 13.06 -0.26 10.13
CA SER A 116 13.14 -0.70 11.51
C SER A 116 14.28 0.04 12.24
N VAL A 117 14.15 0.22 13.55
CA VAL A 117 15.13 0.98 14.37
C VAL A 117 16.57 0.51 14.17
N LYS A 118 16.78 -0.80 13.96
CA LYS A 118 18.09 -1.44 13.73
C LYS A 118 18.81 -0.96 12.47
N TYR A 119 18.11 -0.34 11.52
CA TYR A 119 18.71 0.25 10.32
C TYR A 119 19.73 1.37 10.63
N LYS A 120 19.60 2.04 11.79
CA LYS A 120 20.58 3.03 12.26
C LYS A 120 21.97 2.39 12.46
N ASN A 121 22.02 1.16 12.96
CA ASN A 121 23.25 0.38 13.20
C ASN A 121 23.63 -0.55 12.02
N ARG A 122 23.07 -0.31 10.83
CA ARG A 122 23.29 -1.20 9.67
C ARG A 122 24.79 -1.38 9.33
N LYS A 123 25.62 -0.35 9.50
CA LYS A 123 27.06 -0.45 9.19
C LYS A 123 27.79 -1.45 10.10
N GLU A 124 27.30 -1.64 11.32
CA GLU A 124 27.83 -2.61 12.29
C GLU A 124 27.40 -4.06 11.99
N GLY A 125 26.54 -4.27 10.98
CA GLY A 125 26.07 -5.60 10.59
C GLY A 125 24.74 -6.03 11.19
N TYR A 126 24.04 -5.13 11.88
CA TYR A 126 22.71 -5.40 12.42
C TYR A 126 21.71 -5.74 11.33
N ASP A 127 20.92 -6.79 11.55
CA ASP A 127 19.82 -7.11 10.66
C ASP A 127 18.72 -6.06 10.72
N TRP A 128 18.11 -5.78 9.58
CA TRP A 128 17.08 -4.75 9.47
C TRP A 128 16.10 -5.09 8.34
N THR A 129 14.86 -4.64 8.54
CA THR A 129 13.80 -4.63 7.53
C THR A 129 13.40 -3.19 7.26
N GLY A 130 13.07 -2.89 6.01
CA GLY A 130 12.55 -1.61 5.56
C GLY A 130 11.33 -1.78 4.67
N VAL A 131 10.62 -0.68 4.48
CA VAL A 131 9.37 -0.61 3.73
C VAL A 131 9.51 0.56 2.76
N ARG A 132 9.33 0.30 1.47
CA ARG A 132 9.25 1.34 0.45
C ARG A 132 7.79 1.58 0.13
N VAL A 133 7.38 2.83 0.15
CA VAL A 133 6.02 3.28 -0.13
C VAL A 133 6.06 4.20 -1.33
N SER A 134 5.31 3.85 -2.38
CA SER A 134 5.15 4.71 -3.56
C SER A 134 3.69 4.80 -3.97
N LYS A 135 3.31 5.95 -4.56
CA LYS A 135 1.94 6.16 -5.05
C LYS A 135 1.64 5.18 -6.19
N PHE A 136 0.44 4.61 -6.21
CA PHE A 136 -0.09 3.90 -7.38
C PHE A 136 -1.15 4.77 -8.06
N ASP A 137 -2.15 5.19 -7.30
CA ASP A 137 -3.13 6.21 -7.64
C ASP A 137 -3.60 6.90 -6.34
N ASP A 138 -4.69 7.65 -6.37
CA ASP A 138 -5.19 8.43 -5.22
C ASP A 138 -5.77 7.54 -4.10
N GLU A 139 -6.15 6.30 -4.42
CA GLU A 139 -6.78 5.36 -3.50
C GLU A 139 -5.87 4.17 -3.15
N LYS A 140 -4.73 4.03 -3.82
CA LYS A 140 -3.85 2.88 -3.64
C LYS A 140 -2.37 3.27 -3.54
N LEU A 141 -1.65 2.54 -2.68
CA LEU A 141 -0.20 2.64 -2.53
C LEU A 141 0.45 1.31 -2.90
N ASN A 142 1.62 1.38 -3.55
CA ASN A 142 2.53 0.24 -3.63
C ASN A 142 3.34 0.18 -2.35
N ILE A 143 3.28 -0.95 -1.63
CA ILE A 143 4.06 -1.18 -0.41
C ILE A 143 4.96 -2.38 -0.62
N LYS A 144 6.27 -2.15 -0.46
CA LYS A 144 7.31 -3.17 -0.66
C LYS A 144 8.16 -3.31 0.59
N VAL A 145 8.06 -4.46 1.24
CA VAL A 145 8.94 -4.82 2.37
C VAL A 145 10.20 -5.46 1.83
N ARG A 146 11.37 -4.98 2.28
CA ARG A 146 12.68 -5.53 1.92
C ARG A 146 13.54 -5.65 3.17
N SER A 147 14.29 -6.73 3.28
CA SER A 147 15.36 -6.85 4.28
C SER A 147 16.71 -6.48 3.68
N ARG A 148 17.71 -6.41 4.55
CA ARG A 148 19.11 -6.52 4.17
C ARG A 148 19.36 -7.71 3.21
N SER A 149 20.25 -7.52 2.24
CA SER A 149 20.71 -8.51 1.27
C SER A 149 22.23 -8.55 1.03
N ASP A 150 23.04 -7.63 1.60
CA ASP A 150 24.50 -7.58 1.35
C ASP A 150 25.30 -8.65 2.09
N LYS A 151 24.87 -9.04 3.30
CA LYS A 151 25.59 -10.01 4.14
C LYS A 151 24.99 -11.41 4.12
N LYS A 152 23.71 -11.52 3.76
CA LYS A 152 22.94 -12.76 3.79
C LYS A 152 21.82 -12.70 2.76
N LYS A 153 21.24 -13.85 2.42
CA LYS A 153 20.00 -13.90 1.64
C LYS A 153 18.93 -13.04 2.32
N PRO A 154 18.10 -12.30 1.55
CA PRO A 154 16.99 -11.55 2.09
C PRO A 154 16.10 -12.43 2.98
N THR A 155 15.80 -11.95 4.18
CA THR A 155 14.98 -12.66 5.18
C THR A 155 13.57 -12.14 5.28
N CYS A 156 13.21 -11.00 4.67
CA CYS A 156 11.83 -10.54 4.59
C CYS A 156 11.56 -9.92 3.23
N THR A 157 10.48 -10.35 2.57
CA THR A 157 10.08 -9.81 1.26
C THR A 157 8.57 -9.88 1.12
N LEU A 158 7.94 -8.74 0.82
CA LEU A 158 6.51 -8.64 0.54
C LEU A 158 6.29 -7.52 -0.47
N ASP A 159 5.47 -7.77 -1.49
CA ASP A 159 4.99 -6.77 -2.44
C ASP A 159 3.47 -6.79 -2.47
N VAL A 160 2.84 -5.66 -2.14
CA VAL A 160 1.38 -5.53 -2.12
C VAL A 160 0.93 -4.20 -2.65
N LEU A 161 -0.27 -4.22 -3.24
CA LEU A 161 -1.07 -3.03 -3.48
C LEU A 161 -1.99 -2.83 -2.27
N ALA A 162 -1.83 -1.71 -1.58
CA ALA A 162 -2.60 -1.38 -0.39
C ALA A 162 -3.69 -0.34 -0.72
N TYR A 163 -4.91 -0.60 -0.26
CA TYR A 163 -6.11 0.18 -0.54
C TYR A 163 -6.42 1.13 0.61
N LYS A 164 -6.67 2.40 0.28
CA LYS A 164 -7.01 3.45 1.24
C LYS A 164 -8.31 3.08 1.93
N THR A 165 -8.29 3.17 3.25
CA THR A 165 -9.47 2.95 4.10
C THR A 165 -9.97 4.29 4.62
N LYS A 166 -9.03 5.12 5.07
CA LYS A 166 -9.21 6.52 5.45
C LYS A 166 -7.87 7.24 5.31
N ASN A 167 -7.82 8.54 5.57
CA ASN A 167 -6.56 9.29 5.55
C ASN A 167 -5.51 8.61 6.44
N GLY A 168 -4.29 8.44 5.93
CA GLY A 168 -3.18 7.78 6.63
C GLY A 168 -3.36 6.29 6.91
N VAL A 169 -4.45 5.63 6.50
CA VAL A 169 -4.71 4.21 6.78
C VAL A 169 -5.03 3.44 5.52
N TYR A 170 -4.20 2.44 5.23
CA TYR A 170 -4.34 1.55 4.08
C TYR A 170 -4.43 0.10 4.55
N HIS A 171 -4.97 -0.78 3.70
CA HIS A 171 -5.00 -2.20 3.97
C HIS A 171 -4.65 -3.01 2.73
N ALA A 172 -4.11 -4.21 2.93
CA ALA A 172 -3.98 -5.23 1.88
C ALA A 172 -4.41 -6.59 2.44
N PHE A 173 -4.87 -7.48 1.57
CA PHE A 173 -5.07 -8.88 1.94
C PHE A 173 -3.83 -9.67 1.57
N VAL A 174 -3.23 -10.31 2.58
CA VAL A 174 -2.01 -11.11 2.43
C VAL A 174 -2.31 -12.49 3.00
N ASN A 175 -2.19 -13.54 2.19
CA ASN A 175 -2.48 -14.91 2.59
C ASN A 175 -3.83 -15.06 3.35
N GLY A 176 -4.89 -14.41 2.84
CA GLY A 176 -6.23 -14.43 3.44
C GLY A 176 -6.37 -13.71 4.79
N GLY A 177 -5.37 -12.92 5.21
CA GLY A 177 -5.44 -12.04 6.38
C GLY A 177 -5.34 -10.57 5.99
N LYS A 178 -6.16 -9.72 6.61
CA LYS A 178 -6.08 -8.27 6.46
C LYS A 178 -4.84 -7.71 7.18
N VAL A 179 -3.95 -7.10 6.42
CA VAL A 179 -2.80 -6.32 6.89
C VAL A 179 -3.18 -4.85 6.87
N LEU A 180 -2.97 -4.13 7.97
CA LEU A 180 -3.20 -2.71 8.10
C LEU A 180 -1.87 -1.95 8.11
N PHE A 181 -1.82 -0.88 7.32
CA PHE A 181 -0.71 0.07 7.23
C PHE A 181 -1.21 1.40 7.78
N LYS A 182 -0.79 1.74 8.99
CA LYS A 182 -1.18 2.99 9.66
C LYS A 182 0.02 3.95 9.64
N PHE A 183 -0.12 5.02 8.89
CA PHE A 183 0.86 6.08 8.82
C PHE A 183 0.61 7.11 9.92
N HIS A 184 1.71 7.55 10.50
CA HIS A 184 1.82 8.71 11.37
C HIS A 184 2.75 9.72 10.70
N GLU A 185 2.97 10.87 11.33
CA GLU A 185 3.82 11.93 10.79
C GLU A 185 5.21 11.42 10.34
N ASN A 186 5.86 10.60 11.16
CA ASN A 186 7.23 10.11 10.93
C ASN A 186 7.39 8.59 11.07
N SER A 187 6.30 7.84 11.15
CA SER A 187 6.33 6.39 11.30
C SER A 187 5.22 5.68 10.55
N LEU A 188 5.42 4.39 10.32
CA LEU A 188 4.47 3.47 9.72
C LEU A 188 4.34 2.25 10.63
N ASP A 189 3.14 1.99 11.12
CA ASP A 189 2.79 0.76 11.82
C ASP A 189 2.18 -0.25 10.84
N ILE A 190 2.73 -1.47 10.85
CA ILE A 190 2.20 -2.59 10.09
C ILE A 190 1.68 -3.66 11.05
N THR A 191 0.38 -3.93 10.98
CA THR A 191 -0.31 -4.91 11.81
C THR A 191 -1.13 -5.87 10.96
N SER A 192 -1.53 -7.01 11.51
CA SER A 192 -2.35 -8.00 10.80
C SER A 192 -3.31 -8.69 11.77
N GLU A 193 -4.50 -9.03 11.29
CA GLU A 193 -5.46 -9.86 12.03
C GLU A 193 -5.01 -11.35 12.11
N LYS A 194 -4.09 -11.77 11.25
CA LYS A 194 -3.53 -13.12 11.20
C LYS A 194 -2.00 -13.07 11.23
N PRO A 195 -1.38 -12.66 12.35
CA PRO A 195 0.06 -12.43 12.43
C PRO A 195 0.90 -13.69 12.13
N ASP A 196 0.39 -14.88 12.45
CA ASP A 196 1.12 -16.14 12.21
C ASP A 196 1.29 -16.44 10.71
N LEU A 197 0.32 -16.07 9.87
CA LEU A 197 0.42 -16.24 8.41
C LEU A 197 1.41 -15.26 7.78
N MET A 198 1.74 -14.16 8.45
CA MET A 198 2.69 -13.17 7.93
C MET A 198 4.14 -13.70 7.98
N ARG A 199 4.40 -14.71 8.80
CA ARG A 199 5.71 -15.36 8.91
C ARG A 199 6.15 -16.03 7.61
N PHE A 200 5.23 -16.40 6.70
CA PHE A 200 5.61 -16.97 5.40
C PHE A 200 6.41 -16.01 4.51
N TYR A 201 6.31 -14.70 4.76
CA TYR A 201 7.04 -13.66 4.03
C TYR A 201 8.39 -13.30 4.69
N CYS A 202 8.71 -13.94 5.82
CA CYS A 202 9.94 -13.72 6.56
C CYS A 202 10.58 -15.02 7.06
N SER A 203 11.86 -15.26 6.76
CA SER A 203 12.61 -16.42 7.24
C SER A 203 13.32 -16.16 8.58
N GLY A 204 13.72 -17.24 9.27
CA GLY A 204 14.51 -17.16 10.51
C GLY A 204 13.75 -16.61 11.73
N GLY A 205 12.42 -16.72 11.75
CA GLY A 205 11.57 -16.19 12.83
C GLY A 205 11.35 -14.67 12.75
N GLY A 206 11.75 -14.02 11.66
CA GLY A 206 11.48 -12.61 11.41
C GLY A 206 10.00 -12.31 11.17
N SER A 207 9.65 -11.03 11.23
CA SER A 207 8.33 -10.53 10.86
C SER A 207 8.45 -9.14 10.26
N PHE A 208 7.58 -8.84 9.30
CA PHE A 208 7.41 -7.48 8.79
C PHE A 208 6.34 -6.69 9.55
N LEU A 209 5.67 -7.31 10.52
CA LEU A 209 4.79 -6.61 11.45
C LEU A 209 5.66 -5.87 12.47
N ASN A 210 5.70 -4.55 12.35
CA ASN A 210 6.55 -3.69 13.16
C ASN A 210 6.12 -2.22 13.01
N THR A 211 6.73 -1.37 13.83
CA THR A 211 6.79 0.08 13.63
C THR A 211 8.07 0.43 12.88
N TYR A 212 7.92 1.14 11.76
CA TYR A 212 9.01 1.60 10.92
C TYR A 212 9.13 3.11 11.00
N GLN A 213 10.36 3.60 11.10
CA GLN A 213 10.66 5.03 11.15
C GLN A 213 10.91 5.55 9.73
N LYS A 214 10.31 6.69 9.37
CA LYS A 214 10.54 7.33 8.07
C LYS A 214 12.01 7.73 7.93
N GLN A 215 12.56 7.56 6.74
CA GLN A 215 13.94 7.87 6.43
C GLN A 215 14.04 9.14 5.59
N ASN A 216 15.00 10.00 5.94
CA ASN A 216 15.28 11.23 5.18
C ASN A 216 15.99 10.98 3.85
N LYS A 217 16.46 9.75 3.63
CA LYS A 217 17.14 9.29 2.42
C LYS A 217 16.66 7.88 2.09
N PRO A 218 16.69 7.46 0.81
CA PRO A 218 16.40 6.08 0.44
C PRO A 218 17.25 5.08 1.23
N LEU A 219 16.73 3.86 1.40
CA LEU A 219 17.45 2.72 1.95
C LEU A 219 18.75 2.50 1.16
N ASP A 220 19.81 2.10 1.84
CA ASP A 220 21.14 1.95 1.27
C ASP A 220 21.10 0.94 0.11
N PRO A 221 21.28 1.38 -1.15
CA PRO A 221 21.13 0.53 -2.32
C PRO A 221 22.17 -0.59 -2.38
N LYS A 222 23.27 -0.48 -1.62
CA LYS A 222 24.26 -1.56 -1.53
C LYS A 222 23.83 -2.67 -0.58
N GLN A 223 22.94 -2.36 0.38
CA GLN A 223 22.55 -3.29 1.44
C GLN A 223 21.13 -3.82 1.29
N VAL A 224 20.26 -3.10 0.60
CA VAL A 224 18.87 -3.49 0.41
C VAL A 224 18.72 -4.42 -0.79
N ASP A 225 17.78 -5.35 -0.70
CA ASP A 225 17.37 -6.15 -1.85
C ASP A 225 16.91 -5.24 -3.01
N GLN A 226 17.52 -5.47 -4.18
CA GLN A 226 17.36 -4.69 -5.40
C GLN A 226 16.19 -5.14 -6.27
N ARG A 227 15.53 -6.26 -5.94
CA ARG A 227 14.35 -6.73 -6.67
C ARG A 227 13.25 -5.67 -6.67
N THR A 228 12.83 -5.26 -7.87
CA THR A 228 11.70 -4.35 -8.08
C THR A 228 10.38 -5.07 -7.85
N TYR A 229 10.35 -6.38 -8.04
CA TYR A 229 9.21 -7.23 -7.71
C TYR A 229 9.69 -8.60 -7.21
N ALA A 230 8.96 -9.20 -6.27
CA ALA A 230 9.19 -10.57 -5.83
C ALA A 230 7.87 -11.21 -5.36
N HIS A 231 7.55 -12.37 -5.91
CA HIS A 231 6.36 -13.12 -5.58
C HIS A 231 6.62 -14.61 -5.73
N TYR A 232 6.20 -15.38 -4.73
CA TYR A 232 6.18 -16.84 -4.83
C TYR A 232 4.74 -17.31 -4.68
N ALA A 233 4.33 -18.20 -5.57
CA ALA A 233 3.04 -18.86 -5.51
C ALA A 233 3.19 -20.33 -5.90
N GLU A 234 2.41 -21.19 -5.27
CA GLU A 234 2.32 -22.60 -5.61
C GLU A 234 0.86 -22.96 -5.83
N TYR A 235 0.58 -23.65 -6.92
CA TYR A 235 -0.75 -24.17 -7.20
C TYR A 235 -0.65 -25.54 -7.86
N MET A 236 -1.49 -26.47 -7.44
CA MET A 236 -1.50 -27.86 -7.92
C MET A 236 -0.11 -28.54 -7.94
N ASN A 237 0.71 -28.27 -6.90
CA ASN A 237 2.10 -28.72 -6.72
C ASN A 237 3.13 -28.16 -7.72
N ILE A 238 2.80 -27.10 -8.46
CA ILE A 238 3.76 -26.36 -9.29
C ILE A 238 4.01 -25.01 -8.64
N GLY A 239 5.27 -24.77 -8.30
CA GLY A 239 5.74 -23.51 -7.75
C GLY A 239 6.24 -22.56 -8.84
N PHE A 240 5.99 -21.28 -8.64
CA PHE A 240 6.54 -20.18 -9.44
C PHE A 240 7.25 -19.21 -8.49
N ASP A 241 8.56 -19.05 -8.64
CA ASP A 241 9.32 -17.96 -8.04
C ASP A 241 9.51 -16.86 -9.10
N ILE A 242 8.73 -15.79 -8.96
CA ILE A 242 8.72 -14.64 -9.84
C ILE A 242 9.51 -13.52 -9.18
N SER A 243 10.48 -12.98 -9.89
CA SER A 243 11.18 -11.76 -9.48
C SER A 243 11.39 -10.82 -10.64
N ALA A 244 11.55 -9.53 -10.35
CA ALA A 244 11.92 -8.54 -11.35
C ALA A 244 13.09 -7.69 -10.86
N ILE A 245 13.94 -7.32 -11.80
CA ILE A 245 15.10 -6.45 -11.58
C ILE A 245 15.26 -5.50 -12.75
N THR A 246 15.80 -4.31 -12.48
CA THR A 246 16.16 -3.36 -13.54
C THR A 246 17.63 -3.52 -13.89
N LYS A 247 17.93 -3.90 -15.14
CA LYS A 247 19.28 -3.94 -15.71
C LYS A 247 19.40 -2.94 -16.84
N LYS A 248 20.40 -2.05 -16.79
CA LYS A 248 20.67 -1.06 -17.83
C LYS A 248 19.41 -0.25 -18.24
N GLY A 249 18.56 0.09 -17.28
CA GLY A 249 17.33 0.85 -17.49
C GLY A 249 16.14 0.05 -18.03
N LYS A 250 16.29 -1.26 -18.28
CA LYS A 250 15.21 -2.15 -18.69
C LYS A 250 14.86 -3.09 -17.55
N GLN A 251 13.57 -3.26 -17.27
CA GLN A 251 13.12 -4.24 -16.30
C GLN A 251 12.99 -5.61 -16.96
N GLU A 252 13.57 -6.61 -16.31
CA GLU A 252 13.45 -8.02 -16.67
C GLU A 252 12.68 -8.74 -15.57
N VAL A 253 11.67 -9.51 -15.97
CA VAL A 253 10.99 -10.48 -15.12
C VAL A 253 11.67 -11.83 -15.30
N ILE A 254 11.92 -12.51 -14.20
CA ILE A 254 12.48 -13.84 -14.12
C ILE A 254 11.42 -14.74 -13.47
N ILE A 255 11.04 -15.81 -14.15
CA ILE A 255 10.12 -16.83 -13.65
C ILE A 255 10.92 -18.13 -13.53
N GLN A 256 11.08 -18.62 -12.30
CA GLN A 256 11.62 -19.94 -12.03
C GLN A 256 10.45 -20.88 -11.69
N THR A 257 10.26 -21.93 -12.47
CA THR A 257 9.29 -22.98 -12.14
C THR A 257 9.92 -24.02 -11.22
N LEU A 258 9.08 -24.68 -10.43
CA LEU A 258 9.43 -25.76 -9.52
C LEU A 258 8.35 -26.85 -9.58
N GLY A 259 8.77 -28.10 -9.76
CA GLY A 259 7.86 -29.25 -9.77
C GLY A 259 7.31 -29.64 -11.15
N LEU A 260 7.76 -28.98 -12.23
CA LEU A 260 7.51 -29.48 -13.58
C LEU A 260 8.38 -30.72 -13.85
N ALA A 261 8.00 -31.53 -14.85
CA ALA A 261 8.89 -32.59 -15.34
C ALA A 261 10.25 -32.03 -15.80
N HIS A 262 10.23 -30.82 -16.36
CA HIS A 262 11.40 -30.01 -16.66
C HIS A 262 11.19 -28.59 -16.11
N ASP A 263 11.77 -28.31 -14.95
CA ASP A 263 11.82 -26.96 -14.41
C ASP A 263 12.61 -26.04 -15.35
N ASP A 264 12.13 -24.81 -15.49
CA ASP A 264 12.63 -23.83 -16.43
C ASP A 264 12.83 -22.48 -15.74
N LYS A 265 13.73 -21.68 -16.32
CA LYS A 265 14.02 -20.32 -15.90
C LYS A 265 13.85 -19.37 -17.07
N ILE A 266 12.69 -18.73 -17.11
CA ILE A 266 12.34 -17.78 -18.16
C ILE A 266 12.78 -16.39 -17.73
N THR A 267 13.39 -15.63 -18.65
CA THR A 267 13.69 -14.20 -18.46
C THR A 267 13.11 -13.42 -19.63
N ILE A 268 12.22 -12.47 -19.33
CA ILE A 268 11.52 -11.66 -20.33
C ILE A 268 11.53 -10.17 -19.96
N PRO A 269 11.50 -9.26 -20.94
CA PRO A 269 11.30 -7.84 -20.67
C PRO A 269 9.89 -7.60 -20.11
N PHE A 270 9.75 -6.60 -19.23
CA PHE A 270 8.45 -6.11 -18.76
C PHE A 270 8.44 -4.58 -18.73
N GLU A 271 7.66 -3.98 -19.63
CA GLU A 271 7.61 -2.53 -19.84
C GLU A 271 6.58 -1.83 -18.95
N GLY A 272 6.82 -1.78 -17.64
CA GLY A 272 5.92 -1.11 -16.72
C GLY A 272 6.26 -1.36 -15.26
N THR A 273 5.41 -0.94 -14.35
CA THR A 273 5.47 -1.35 -12.95
C THR A 273 4.58 -2.56 -12.75
N ILE A 274 5.14 -3.67 -12.27
CA ILE A 274 4.37 -4.87 -11.94
C ILE A 274 3.49 -4.57 -10.74
N VAL A 275 2.21 -4.91 -10.85
CA VAL A 275 1.17 -4.69 -9.84
C VAL A 275 0.83 -5.98 -9.13
N HIS A 276 0.62 -7.06 -9.88
CA HIS A 276 0.22 -8.34 -9.32
C HIS A 276 0.66 -9.52 -10.19
N THR A 277 0.72 -10.70 -9.58
CA THR A 277 0.88 -11.97 -10.27
C THR A 277 -0.24 -12.89 -9.83
N TYR A 278 -0.98 -13.45 -10.78
CA TYR A 278 -1.99 -14.46 -10.55
C TYR A 278 -1.44 -15.83 -10.95
N VAL A 279 -1.74 -16.85 -10.15
CA VAL A 279 -1.49 -18.26 -10.49
C VAL A 279 -2.79 -19.02 -10.32
N GLU A 280 -3.32 -19.58 -11.40
CA GLU A 280 -4.62 -20.27 -11.45
C GLU A 280 -4.67 -21.23 -12.64
N ASP A 281 -5.57 -22.21 -12.63
CA ASP A 281 -5.85 -23.09 -13.78
C ASP A 281 -6.93 -22.45 -14.66
N LEU A 282 -6.52 -21.59 -15.61
CA LEU A 282 -7.45 -20.70 -16.34
C LEU A 282 -8.21 -21.41 -17.46
N ASP A 283 -7.70 -22.54 -17.96
CA ASP A 283 -8.40 -23.36 -18.96
C ASP A 283 -8.86 -24.73 -18.44
N LEU A 284 -8.77 -24.96 -17.13
CA LEU A 284 -9.28 -26.15 -16.44
C LEU A 284 -8.62 -27.45 -16.92
N ASP A 285 -7.34 -27.39 -17.31
CA ASP A 285 -6.55 -28.53 -17.78
C ASP A 285 -5.77 -29.22 -16.65
N MET A 286 -6.02 -28.82 -15.41
CA MET A 286 -5.30 -29.24 -14.21
C MET A 286 -3.82 -28.84 -14.22
N SER A 287 -3.44 -27.84 -15.00
CA SER A 287 -2.08 -27.30 -15.10
C SER A 287 -2.11 -25.79 -14.87
N PRO A 288 -1.40 -25.27 -13.86
CA PRO A 288 -1.51 -23.86 -13.51
C PRO A 288 -0.88 -22.94 -14.57
N ASP A 289 -1.53 -21.80 -14.77
CA ASP A 289 -1.05 -20.66 -15.54
C ASP A 289 -0.53 -19.56 -14.62
N VAL A 290 0.39 -18.74 -15.11
CA VAL A 290 0.88 -17.55 -14.42
C VAL A 290 0.61 -16.31 -15.26
N VAL A 291 0.01 -15.30 -14.66
CA VAL A 291 -0.31 -14.02 -15.31
C VAL A 291 0.28 -12.88 -14.49
N ILE A 292 1.23 -12.16 -15.08
CA ILE A 292 1.91 -11.02 -14.45
C ILE A 292 1.36 -9.75 -15.09
N VAL A 293 0.76 -8.90 -14.26
CA VAL A 293 0.07 -7.69 -14.69
C VAL A 293 0.71 -6.44 -14.11
N GLY A 294 0.62 -5.35 -14.85
CA GLY A 294 1.19 -4.06 -14.45
C GLY A 294 0.64 -2.89 -15.23
N ARG A 295 1.25 -1.73 -15.01
CA ARG A 295 0.95 -0.50 -15.75
C ARG A 295 2.21 0.11 -16.33
N ASP A 296 2.14 0.62 -17.54
CA ASP A 296 3.22 1.40 -18.14
C ASP A 296 3.25 2.85 -17.58
N LYS A 297 4.13 3.69 -18.12
CA LYS A 297 4.24 5.11 -17.74
C LYS A 297 2.99 5.95 -18.06
N ASN A 298 2.18 5.51 -19.02
CA ASN A 298 0.92 6.14 -19.42
C ASN A 298 -0.26 5.57 -18.63
N LYS A 299 0.02 4.72 -17.61
CA LYS A 299 -0.95 3.99 -16.79
C LYS A 299 -1.73 2.93 -17.55
N GLU A 300 -1.27 2.55 -18.73
CA GLU A 300 -1.91 1.55 -19.58
C GLU A 300 -1.55 0.15 -19.11
N GLY A 301 -2.49 -0.77 -19.29
CA GLY A 301 -2.34 -2.16 -18.89
C GLY A 301 -1.23 -2.88 -19.66
N VAL A 302 -0.32 -3.52 -18.91
CA VAL A 302 0.74 -4.38 -19.47
C VAL A 302 0.63 -5.74 -18.83
N LEU A 303 0.69 -6.79 -19.65
CA LEU A 303 0.51 -8.17 -19.21
C LEU A 303 1.49 -9.09 -19.93
N VAL A 304 2.04 -10.03 -19.17
CA VAL A 304 2.75 -11.20 -19.71
C VAL A 304 2.19 -12.44 -19.02
N ALA A 305 1.96 -13.50 -19.77
CA ALA A 305 1.37 -14.71 -19.25
C ALA A 305 2.05 -15.96 -19.80
N PHE A 306 2.03 -17.02 -19.01
CA PHE A 306 2.56 -18.32 -19.37
C PHE A 306 1.60 -19.41 -18.89
N SER A 307 1.53 -20.48 -19.66
CA SER A 307 0.77 -21.67 -19.33
C SER A 307 1.71 -22.84 -19.14
N THR A 308 1.47 -23.63 -18.10
CA THR A 308 2.17 -24.92 -17.97
C THR A 308 1.43 -25.95 -18.81
N ASN A 309 2.16 -26.75 -19.58
CA ASN A 309 1.59 -27.73 -20.50
C ASN A 309 1.60 -29.10 -19.81
N ASN A 310 0.45 -29.51 -19.26
CA ASN A 310 0.29 -30.78 -18.54
C ASN A 310 1.34 -30.99 -17.42
N LYS A 311 1.74 -29.91 -16.72
CA LYS A 311 2.80 -29.90 -15.70
C LYS A 311 4.17 -30.41 -16.17
N LYS A 312 4.42 -30.44 -17.49
CA LYS A 312 5.69 -30.94 -18.06
C LYS A 312 6.62 -29.82 -18.48
N SER A 313 6.08 -28.82 -19.15
CA SER A 313 6.81 -27.67 -19.68
C SER A 313 5.99 -26.40 -19.49
N ILE A 314 6.56 -25.25 -19.85
CA ILE A 314 5.91 -23.96 -19.80
C ILE A 314 6.05 -23.26 -21.15
N SER A 315 5.01 -22.57 -21.61
CA SER A 315 5.03 -21.78 -22.85
C SER A 315 4.34 -20.44 -22.66
N GLN A 316 4.78 -19.44 -23.39
CA GLN A 316 4.21 -18.10 -23.31
C GLN A 316 2.80 -18.09 -23.92
N VAL A 317 1.87 -17.42 -23.23
CA VAL A 317 0.51 -17.17 -23.69
C VAL A 317 0.50 -15.86 -24.48
N THR A 318 -0.14 -15.89 -25.65
CA THR A 318 -0.32 -14.67 -26.46
C THR A 318 -1.43 -13.81 -25.87
N PHE A 319 -1.14 -12.52 -25.65
CA PHE A 319 -2.10 -11.50 -25.27
C PHE A 319 -1.97 -10.32 -26.22
N ASN A 320 -3.06 -9.94 -26.88
CA ASN A 320 -3.10 -8.80 -27.77
C ASN A 320 -3.58 -7.56 -27.01
N SER A 321 -2.85 -6.46 -27.13
CA SER A 321 -3.25 -5.21 -26.49
C SER A 321 -4.55 -4.70 -27.09
N ILE A 322 -5.46 -4.19 -26.26
CA ILE A 322 -6.72 -3.60 -26.72
C ILE A 322 -6.51 -2.38 -27.63
N LYS A 323 -5.32 -1.76 -27.57
CA LYS A 323 -4.92 -0.67 -28.46
C LYS A 323 -4.92 -1.05 -29.94
N GLU A 324 -4.73 -2.34 -30.21
CA GLU A 324 -4.68 -2.86 -31.57
C GLU A 324 -6.09 -3.13 -32.13
N ASP A 325 -7.13 -2.98 -31.30
CA ASP A 325 -8.53 -3.17 -31.66
C ASP A 325 -9.30 -1.85 -31.48
N ALA A 326 -9.76 -1.26 -32.60
CA ALA A 326 -10.45 0.02 -32.61
C ALA A 326 -11.79 0.01 -31.84
N GLY A 327 -12.47 -1.14 -31.75
CA GLY A 327 -13.72 -1.26 -31.00
C GLY A 327 -13.48 -1.40 -29.49
N LEU A 328 -12.43 -2.11 -29.09
CA LEU A 328 -12.07 -2.26 -27.68
C LEU A 328 -11.44 -0.98 -27.12
N SER A 329 -10.60 -0.29 -27.90
CA SER A 329 -9.89 0.93 -27.49
C SER A 329 -10.73 2.20 -27.49
N GLU A 330 -12.01 2.14 -27.89
CA GLU A 330 -12.91 3.30 -27.76
C GLU A 330 -12.97 3.81 -26.31
N GLY A 331 -12.69 5.10 -26.14
CA GLY A 331 -12.68 5.78 -24.84
C GLY A 331 -11.52 5.40 -23.92
N TYR A 332 -10.53 4.62 -24.38
CA TYR A 332 -9.42 4.14 -23.58
C TYR A 332 -8.34 5.23 -23.36
N GLN A 333 -7.96 5.47 -22.10
CA GLN A 333 -6.87 6.37 -21.71
C GLN A 333 -6.02 5.79 -20.55
N GLY A 334 -5.92 4.46 -20.47
CA GLY A 334 -5.21 3.77 -19.40
C GLY A 334 -5.98 3.72 -18.07
N ASN A 335 -5.23 3.67 -16.96
CA ASN A 335 -5.69 3.37 -15.61
C ASN A 335 -6.25 1.94 -15.44
N ASP A 336 -5.67 0.99 -16.16
CA ASP A 336 -6.12 -0.40 -16.19
C ASP A 336 -6.00 -1.10 -14.85
N ASP A 337 -7.02 -1.84 -14.47
CA ASP A 337 -7.00 -2.76 -13.35
C ASP A 337 -7.27 -4.17 -13.88
N PHE A 338 -6.38 -5.12 -13.56
CA PHE A 338 -6.50 -6.50 -13.96
C PHE A 338 -6.85 -7.38 -12.77
N ALA A 339 -7.79 -8.30 -12.96
CA ALA A 339 -8.15 -9.31 -11.99
C ALA A 339 -8.38 -10.67 -12.67
N ILE A 340 -8.14 -11.74 -11.95
CA ILE A 340 -8.70 -13.06 -12.28
C ILE A 340 -9.98 -13.23 -11.46
N VAL A 341 -11.09 -13.49 -12.14
CA VAL A 341 -12.38 -13.84 -11.53
C VAL A 341 -12.73 -15.24 -12.01
N GLU A 342 -12.70 -16.21 -11.09
CA GLU A 342 -12.75 -17.64 -11.42
C GLU A 342 -11.63 -18.01 -12.41
N THR A 343 -11.98 -18.38 -13.64
CA THR A 343 -11.01 -18.70 -14.71
C THR A 343 -10.97 -17.65 -15.82
N THR A 344 -11.39 -16.43 -15.51
CA THR A 344 -11.51 -15.34 -16.48
C THR A 344 -10.55 -14.22 -16.14
N LEU A 345 -9.70 -13.84 -17.10
CA LEU A 345 -8.94 -12.61 -17.01
C LEU A 345 -9.85 -11.43 -17.29
N VAL A 346 -9.87 -10.45 -16.39
CA VAL A 346 -10.69 -9.26 -16.46
C VAL A 346 -9.78 -8.03 -16.52
N GLN A 347 -9.90 -7.23 -17.57
CA GLN A 347 -9.29 -5.91 -17.70
C GLN A 347 -10.37 -4.84 -17.53
N ARG A 348 -10.19 -3.90 -16.60
CA ARG A 348 -11.10 -2.78 -16.35
C ARG A 348 -10.37 -1.47 -16.52
N PHE A 349 -11.02 -0.48 -17.13
CA PHE A 349 -10.49 0.88 -17.19
C PHE A 349 -11.64 1.89 -17.22
N PRO A 350 -11.42 3.14 -16.77
CA PRO A 350 -12.43 4.19 -16.90
C PRO A 350 -12.69 4.49 -18.38
N PHE A 351 -13.95 4.66 -18.73
CA PHE A 351 -14.34 5.11 -20.06
C PHE A 351 -14.30 6.63 -20.13
N TYR A 352 -13.59 7.17 -21.13
CA TYR A 352 -13.43 8.60 -21.35
C TYR A 352 -14.17 9.07 -22.60
N GLU A 353 -14.99 10.10 -22.43
CA GLU A 353 -15.65 10.82 -23.52
C GLU A 353 -15.12 12.26 -23.52
N ASN A 354 -14.52 12.70 -24.64
CA ASN A 354 -13.88 14.01 -24.76
C ASN A 354 -12.83 14.29 -23.65
N GLY A 355 -12.08 13.26 -23.24
CA GLY A 355 -11.03 13.36 -22.21
C GLY A 355 -11.54 13.44 -20.77
N LYS A 356 -12.85 13.23 -20.54
CA LYS A 356 -13.45 13.22 -19.20
C LYS A 356 -14.15 11.89 -18.97
N THR A 357 -14.08 11.40 -17.74
CA THR A 357 -14.88 10.25 -17.30
C THR A 357 -15.99 10.72 -16.36
N ALA A 358 -17.20 10.21 -16.56
CA ALA A 358 -18.34 10.39 -15.65
C ALA A 358 -18.41 9.28 -14.59
N GLY A 359 -17.30 8.58 -14.35
CA GLY A 359 -17.26 7.38 -13.50
C GLY A 359 -17.67 6.09 -14.20
N LYS A 360 -17.98 6.15 -15.50
CA LYS A 360 -18.24 4.96 -16.33
C LYS A 360 -16.99 4.10 -16.44
N MET A 361 -17.16 2.79 -16.36
CA MET A 361 -16.10 1.81 -16.50
C MET A 361 -16.38 0.91 -17.71
N LYS A 362 -15.33 0.58 -18.45
CA LYS A 362 -15.35 -0.48 -19.47
C LYS A 362 -14.59 -1.68 -18.94
N GLN A 363 -15.16 -2.86 -19.12
CA GLN A 363 -14.60 -4.13 -18.70
C GLN A 363 -14.53 -5.08 -19.89
N ILE A 364 -13.35 -5.67 -20.10
CA ILE A 364 -13.12 -6.72 -21.09
C ILE A 364 -12.76 -7.99 -20.35
N GLN A 365 -13.43 -9.08 -20.71
CA GLN A 365 -13.21 -10.41 -20.17
C GLN A 365 -12.56 -11.28 -21.23
N TYR A 366 -11.55 -12.05 -20.82
CA TYR A 366 -10.80 -12.94 -21.69
C TYR A 366 -10.83 -14.36 -21.15
N LYS A 367 -10.96 -15.33 -22.07
CA LYS A 367 -10.76 -16.75 -21.80
C LYS A 367 -9.43 -17.22 -22.40
N LEU A 368 -8.73 -18.05 -21.65
CA LEU A 368 -7.55 -18.75 -22.15
C LEU A 368 -8.02 -19.87 -23.09
N LYS A 369 -7.53 -19.87 -24.33
CA LYS A 369 -7.87 -20.88 -25.34
C LYS A 369 -6.63 -21.35 -26.09
N HIS A 370 -6.70 -22.52 -26.72
CA HIS A 370 -5.67 -22.97 -27.62
C HIS A 370 -5.61 -22.10 -28.89
N GLY A 371 -4.42 -21.58 -29.21
CA GLY A 371 -4.09 -21.01 -30.51
C GLY A 371 -3.36 -22.02 -31.39
N GLU A 372 -2.82 -21.55 -32.52
CA GLU A 372 -2.12 -22.42 -33.49
C GLU A 372 -0.80 -22.96 -32.95
N ALA A 373 -0.01 -22.13 -32.24
CA ALA A 373 1.30 -22.49 -31.71
C ALA A 373 1.38 -22.49 -30.18
N SER A 374 0.58 -21.64 -29.52
CA SER A 374 0.51 -21.52 -28.06
C SER A 374 -0.90 -21.14 -27.63
N LYS A 375 -1.21 -21.27 -26.33
CA LYS A 375 -2.46 -20.73 -25.78
C LYS A 375 -2.48 -19.21 -25.95
N LYS A 376 -3.68 -18.63 -26.07
CA LYS A 376 -3.90 -17.19 -26.20
C LYS A 376 -5.11 -16.75 -25.40
N PHE A 377 -5.10 -15.50 -24.95
CA PHE A 377 -6.29 -14.86 -24.41
C PHE A 377 -7.19 -14.39 -25.56
N GLU A 378 -8.42 -14.90 -25.60
CA GLU A 378 -9.46 -14.43 -26.52
C GLU A 378 -10.51 -13.64 -25.76
N VAL A 379 -10.97 -12.53 -26.35
CA VAL A 379 -12.09 -11.76 -25.80
C VAL A 379 -13.33 -12.64 -25.77
N ASP A 380 -13.92 -12.72 -24.58
CA ASP A 380 -15.17 -13.44 -24.32
C ASP A 380 -16.34 -12.47 -24.20
N ARG A 381 -16.13 -11.35 -23.51
CA ARG A 381 -17.20 -10.38 -23.23
C ARG A 381 -16.67 -8.97 -23.04
N VAL A 382 -17.44 -7.98 -23.50
CA VAL A 382 -17.23 -6.55 -23.22
C VAL A 382 -18.47 -6.02 -22.49
N ILE A 383 -18.26 -5.28 -21.41
CA ILE A 383 -19.31 -4.71 -20.56
C ILE A 383 -18.96 -3.24 -20.28
N GLU A 384 -19.95 -2.37 -20.32
CA GLU A 384 -19.85 -0.98 -19.86
C GLU A 384 -20.85 -0.76 -18.73
N PHE A 385 -20.44 -0.08 -17.66
CA PHE A 385 -21.29 0.18 -16.49
C PHE A 385 -20.94 1.47 -15.74
#